data_AF-A0A6I9SUZ1-F1
#
_entry.id   AF-A0A6I9SUZ1-F1
#
_cell.length_a   1.000
_cell.length_b   1.000
_cell.length_c   1.000
_cell.angle_alpha   90.00
_cell.angle_beta   90.00
_cell.angle_gamma   90.00
#
_symmetry.space_group_name_H-M   'P 1'
#
loop_
_entity.id
_entity.type
_entity.pdbx_description
1 polymer ?
#
loop_
_entity_poly.entity_id
_entity_poly.type
_entity_poly.pdbx_seq_one_letter_code
_entity_poly.pdbx_strand_id
1 'polypeptide(L)'
;MKVIEKIREATAANDSRAVFSFEFFPPKTEDGVDNLFERMERMVAHNPSFCDITWGAGGSTADLTLEIANRMQNMVCVETMMHLTCTNMPVEKIDHALETIKSNGIQNVLALRGDPPHGQDKFVQVEGGFACALDLVKHIRSKYGDYFGITVAGYPEGHPDVIQDGVAPPEAYQNDLAYLKRKVDAGADLIVTQLFYDTDIFLKFVNDCRQIGITVPIVPGIMPINNFKGFLRMTGFCKTKIPPEIMAALEPIKDNEEAVRAYGIHLGTEMCKKIMASGIRTLHLYTLNMEKSALAILMNLGLVEESKIARPLPWRRPANVFRVKENVRPIFWANRPKSYISRTVGWDQYPHGRWGDSRNASYGALSDYQFLRPRSRDKKLHEEWAVPLKNVEDIYEKFMKFCLGKLRTSPWTELDGLQPETKIITEQLGNINLKGFLTINSQPAVNGAKSDSPSVGWGGPGGYVYQKAYLEFFCSPEKLNALVDKCKIFQSLTYMAVNKEGTWKSNINNTDVNAVTWGVFPAKEIIQPTVVDPQSFMVWKDEAFEIWSRGWAKLYPEDDPSRKLLEEVQSKYYLVSLVDNDYVHGDLFAVFKDI
;
A
#
# COMPACT_ATOMS: atom_id res chain seq x y z
N MET A 1 -0.38 -13.02 6.05
CA MET A 1 -1.42 -14.07 6.15
C MET A 1 -1.60 -14.73 4.79
N LYS A 2 -1.98 -16.02 4.73
CA LYS A 2 -2.28 -16.64 3.44
C LYS A 2 -3.61 -16.11 2.89
N VAL A 3 -3.70 -15.91 1.58
CA VAL A 3 -4.93 -15.45 0.91
C VAL A 3 -6.09 -16.41 1.17
N ILE A 4 -5.83 -17.71 1.19
CA ILE A 4 -6.86 -18.71 1.48
C ILE A 4 -7.45 -18.56 2.89
N GLU A 5 -6.65 -18.19 3.89
CA GLU A 5 -7.13 -17.96 5.25
C GLU A 5 -8.07 -16.75 5.27
N LYS A 6 -7.70 -15.64 4.61
CA LYS A 6 -8.56 -14.47 4.47
C LYS A 6 -9.88 -14.77 3.78
N ILE A 7 -9.86 -15.58 2.72
CA ILE A 7 -11.08 -15.97 1.98
C ILE A 7 -11.97 -16.83 2.87
N ARG A 8 -11.41 -17.81 3.59
CA ARG A 8 -12.16 -18.67 4.51
C ARG A 8 -12.78 -17.86 5.66
N GLU A 9 -12.04 -16.92 6.23
CA GLU A 9 -12.55 -16.00 7.26
C GLU A 9 -13.72 -15.17 6.73
N ALA A 10 -13.57 -14.60 5.53
CA ALA A 10 -14.59 -13.74 4.91
C ALA A 10 -15.84 -14.47 4.38
N THR A 11 -15.76 -15.80 4.23
CA THR A 11 -16.85 -16.63 3.70
C THR A 11 -17.40 -17.60 4.75
N ALA A 12 -16.96 -17.48 6.00
CA ALA A 12 -17.50 -18.24 7.12
C ALA A 12 -18.99 -17.93 7.32
N ALA A 13 -19.78 -18.89 7.84
CA ALA A 13 -21.24 -18.78 7.90
C ALA A 13 -21.79 -17.52 8.61
N ASN A 14 -20.98 -16.88 9.46
CA ASN A 14 -21.34 -15.68 10.22
C ASN A 14 -20.74 -14.37 9.65
N ASP A 15 -19.91 -14.45 8.60
CA ASP A 15 -19.29 -13.32 7.92
C ASP A 15 -19.60 -13.42 6.43
N SER A 16 -20.52 -12.59 5.94
CA SER A 16 -20.95 -12.58 4.54
C SER A 16 -20.28 -11.49 3.73
N ARG A 17 -19.10 -11.00 4.14
CA ARG A 17 -18.42 -9.92 3.42
C ARG A 17 -17.88 -10.37 2.07
N ALA A 18 -17.89 -9.47 1.09
CA ALA A 18 -17.23 -9.73 -0.19
C ALA A 18 -15.71 -9.60 -0.05
N VAL A 19 -14.99 -10.41 -0.81
CA VAL A 19 -13.54 -10.36 -0.96
C VAL A 19 -13.22 -9.89 -2.36
N PHE A 20 -12.39 -8.86 -2.49
CA PHE A 20 -11.87 -8.46 -3.79
C PHE A 20 -10.36 -8.29 -3.78
N SER A 21 -9.77 -8.42 -4.96
CA SER A 21 -8.32 -8.32 -5.19
C SER A 21 -8.01 -7.66 -6.53
N PHE A 22 -6.78 -7.19 -6.69
CA PHE A 22 -6.30 -6.54 -7.91
C PHE A 22 -5.06 -7.26 -8.46
N GLU A 23 -5.00 -7.48 -9.77
CA GLU A 23 -3.77 -7.92 -10.44
C GLU A 23 -3.08 -6.76 -11.16
N PHE A 24 -1.76 -6.69 -11.02
CA PHE A 24 -0.86 -5.73 -11.66
C PHE A 24 0.26 -6.46 -12.40
N PHE A 25 0.87 -5.80 -13.38
CA PHE A 25 2.01 -6.35 -14.11
C PHE A 25 3.24 -5.42 -14.04
N PRO A 26 4.47 -5.99 -14.06
CA PRO A 26 5.71 -5.21 -14.12
C PRO A 26 5.76 -4.28 -15.35
N PRO A 27 5.85 -2.95 -15.15
CA PRO A 27 6.00 -2.00 -16.25
C PRO A 27 7.34 -2.17 -16.98
N LYS A 28 7.42 -1.68 -18.23
CA LYS A 28 8.64 -1.78 -19.05
C LYS A 28 9.68 -0.69 -18.77
N THR A 29 9.30 0.38 -18.07
CA THR A 29 10.14 1.56 -17.81
C THR A 29 10.15 1.87 -16.32
N GLU A 30 11.22 2.50 -15.84
CA GLU A 30 11.35 2.93 -14.44
C GLU A 30 10.23 3.92 -14.04
N ASP A 31 9.95 4.92 -14.88
CA ASP A 31 8.81 5.82 -14.69
C ASP A 31 7.48 5.06 -14.59
N GLY A 32 7.34 3.98 -15.35
CA GLY A 32 6.18 3.10 -15.29
C GLY A 32 6.04 2.42 -13.94
N VAL A 33 7.16 1.98 -13.36
CA VAL A 33 7.22 1.35 -12.02
C VAL A 33 6.79 2.34 -10.95
N ASP A 34 7.28 3.58 -10.98
CA ASP A 34 6.91 4.57 -9.98
C ASP A 34 5.42 4.96 -10.08
N ASN A 35 4.92 5.17 -11.30
CA ASN A 35 3.48 5.39 -11.55
C ASN A 35 2.62 4.21 -11.07
N LEU A 36 3.12 2.98 -11.16
CA LEU A 36 2.43 1.81 -10.66
C LEU A 36 2.30 1.85 -9.13
N PHE A 37 3.35 2.20 -8.40
CA PHE A 37 3.30 2.27 -6.94
C PHE A 37 2.36 3.36 -6.42
N GLU A 38 2.36 4.54 -7.04
CA GLU A 38 1.39 5.60 -6.71
C GLU A 38 -0.05 5.12 -6.92
N ARG A 39 -0.29 4.36 -8.00
CA ARG A 39 -1.61 3.76 -8.26
C ARG A 39 -1.96 2.67 -7.25
N MET A 40 -1.01 1.79 -6.92
CA MET A 40 -1.20 0.76 -5.91
C MET A 40 -1.61 1.39 -4.58
N GLU A 41 -0.96 2.46 -4.14
CA GLU A 41 -1.29 3.14 -2.88
C GLU A 41 -2.73 3.67 -2.86
N ARG A 42 -3.19 4.29 -3.94
CA ARG A 42 -4.59 4.74 -4.07
C ARG A 42 -5.59 3.59 -4.08
N MET A 43 -5.32 2.55 -4.86
CA MET A 43 -6.22 1.40 -4.97
C MET A 43 -6.27 0.58 -3.66
N VAL A 44 -5.13 0.44 -2.99
CA VAL A 44 -5.00 -0.29 -1.73
C VAL A 44 -5.69 0.44 -0.57
N ALA A 45 -5.84 1.77 -0.65
CA ALA A 45 -6.63 2.54 0.32
C ALA A 45 -8.07 2.05 0.47
N HIS A 46 -8.63 1.38 -0.55
CA HIS A 46 -9.95 0.75 -0.49
C HIS A 46 -9.97 -0.64 0.20
N ASN A 47 -8.85 -1.08 0.76
CA ASN A 47 -8.70 -2.33 1.51
C ASN A 47 -9.00 -3.61 0.70
N PRO A 48 -8.38 -3.83 -0.48
CA PRO A 48 -8.41 -5.13 -1.13
C PRO A 48 -7.83 -6.19 -0.19
N SER A 49 -8.34 -7.42 -0.29
CA SER A 49 -7.87 -8.51 0.57
C SER A 49 -6.46 -8.96 0.21
N PHE A 50 -6.09 -8.86 -1.06
CA PHE A 50 -4.76 -9.15 -1.59
C PHE A 50 -4.57 -8.51 -2.97
N CYS A 51 -3.32 -8.41 -3.42
CA CYS A 51 -2.96 -7.97 -4.76
C CYS A 51 -1.95 -8.95 -5.39
N ASP A 52 -2.04 -9.12 -6.70
CA ASP A 52 -1.21 -10.07 -7.45
C ASP A 52 -0.26 -9.32 -8.38
N ILE A 53 0.98 -9.82 -8.48
CA ILE A 53 1.96 -9.31 -9.45
C ILE A 53 2.29 -10.41 -10.45
N THR A 54 2.08 -10.10 -11.74
CA THR A 54 2.39 -11.04 -12.80
C THR A 54 3.89 -11.27 -12.98
N TRP A 55 4.20 -12.43 -13.56
CA TRP A 55 5.57 -12.89 -13.83
C TRP A 55 5.70 -13.14 -15.33
N GLY A 56 6.63 -12.44 -15.98
CA GLY A 56 6.85 -12.53 -17.42
C GLY A 56 7.36 -13.91 -17.84
N ALA A 57 6.99 -14.31 -19.07
CA ALA A 57 7.39 -15.59 -19.64
C ALA A 57 8.91 -15.83 -19.52
N GLY A 58 9.28 -17.04 -19.09
CA GLY A 58 10.67 -17.46 -18.88
C GLY A 58 11.45 -16.67 -17.83
N GLY A 59 10.79 -15.91 -16.96
CA GLY A 59 11.46 -15.08 -15.95
C GLY A 59 12.09 -13.82 -16.52
N SER A 60 11.63 -13.36 -17.68
CA SER A 60 12.08 -12.09 -18.30
C SER A 60 11.91 -10.87 -17.39
N THR A 61 10.95 -10.92 -16.45
CA THR A 61 10.73 -9.86 -15.46
C THR A 61 11.01 -10.31 -14.02
N ALA A 62 11.77 -11.40 -13.82
CA ALA A 62 11.94 -12.03 -12.50
C ALA A 62 12.36 -11.04 -11.41
N ASP A 63 13.47 -10.33 -11.63
CA ASP A 63 14.03 -9.39 -10.64
C ASP A 63 13.07 -8.25 -10.32
N LEU A 64 12.44 -7.67 -11.35
CA LEU A 64 11.46 -6.59 -11.18
C LEU A 64 10.18 -7.09 -10.48
N THR A 65 9.75 -8.32 -10.75
CA THR A 65 8.59 -8.93 -10.09
C THR A 65 8.87 -9.15 -8.61
N LEU A 66 10.08 -9.63 -8.26
CA LEU A 66 10.53 -9.78 -6.89
C LEU A 66 10.60 -8.42 -6.16
N GLU A 67 11.14 -7.39 -6.81
CA GLU A 67 11.16 -6.02 -6.25
C GLU A 67 9.74 -5.51 -5.99
N ILE A 68 8.85 -5.61 -6.97
CA ILE A 68 7.48 -5.11 -6.86
C ILE A 68 6.71 -5.87 -5.79
N ALA A 69 6.81 -7.20 -5.76
CA ALA A 69 6.15 -8.03 -4.76
C ALA A 69 6.61 -7.69 -3.33
N ASN A 70 7.92 -7.51 -3.15
CA ASN A 70 8.51 -7.09 -1.88
C ASN A 70 8.00 -5.72 -1.44
N ARG A 71 8.08 -4.71 -2.32
CA ARG A 71 7.61 -3.34 -2.03
C ARG A 71 6.12 -3.30 -1.75
N MET A 72 5.31 -4.09 -2.45
CA MET A 72 3.87 -4.16 -2.22
C MET A 72 3.54 -4.75 -0.83
N GLN A 73 4.21 -5.84 -0.45
CA GLN A 73 4.03 -6.50 0.85
C GLN A 73 4.49 -5.59 2.01
N ASN A 74 5.67 -5.00 1.85
CA ASN A 74 6.40 -4.36 2.95
C ASN A 74 6.18 -2.85 3.03
N MET A 75 6.00 -2.14 1.91
CA MET A 75 5.86 -0.67 1.89
C MET A 75 4.43 -0.23 1.62
N VAL A 76 3.76 -0.81 0.61
CA VAL A 76 2.33 -0.52 0.34
C VAL A 76 1.42 -1.21 1.36
N CYS A 77 1.94 -2.24 2.04
CA CYS A 77 1.30 -2.89 3.18
C CYS A 77 -0.04 -3.56 2.81
N VAL A 78 -0.02 -4.39 1.77
CA VAL A 78 -1.12 -5.27 1.37
C VAL A 78 -0.58 -6.68 1.15
N GLU A 79 -1.39 -7.70 1.44
CA GLU A 79 -1.01 -9.08 1.13
C GLU A 79 -0.75 -9.24 -0.37
N THR A 80 0.47 -9.69 -0.68
CA THR A 80 0.93 -9.93 -2.04
C THR A 80 0.85 -11.41 -2.38
N MET A 81 0.33 -11.71 -3.58
CA MET A 81 0.54 -12.97 -4.26
C MET A 81 1.47 -12.75 -5.46
N MET A 82 2.55 -13.53 -5.51
CA MET A 82 3.47 -13.45 -6.65
C MET A 82 3.15 -14.56 -7.64
N HIS A 83 3.02 -14.21 -8.93
CA HIS A 83 2.99 -15.22 -9.97
C HIS A 83 4.37 -15.88 -10.07
N LEU A 84 4.39 -17.19 -10.34
CA LEU A 84 5.63 -17.91 -10.59
C LEU A 84 5.39 -18.94 -11.70
N THR A 85 6.00 -18.69 -12.86
CA THR A 85 5.99 -19.63 -13.98
C THR A 85 7.14 -20.62 -13.83
N CYS A 86 6.91 -21.89 -14.16
CA CYS A 86 7.89 -22.96 -13.97
C CYS A 86 8.63 -23.41 -15.24
N THR A 87 8.22 -22.94 -16.42
CA THR A 87 8.81 -23.31 -17.70
C THR A 87 9.84 -22.30 -18.19
N ASN A 88 10.70 -22.73 -19.13
CA ASN A 88 11.75 -21.92 -19.75
C ASN A 88 12.82 -21.38 -18.78
N MET A 89 12.97 -22.00 -17.60
CA MET A 89 14.00 -21.65 -16.63
C MET A 89 14.48 -22.87 -15.83
N PRO A 90 15.73 -22.87 -15.34
CA PRO A 90 16.25 -23.94 -14.49
C PRO A 90 15.65 -23.88 -13.07
N VAL A 91 15.61 -25.01 -12.36
CA VAL A 91 14.95 -25.13 -11.05
C VAL A 91 15.58 -24.20 -10.00
N GLU A 92 16.87 -23.89 -10.13
CA GLU A 92 17.60 -23.00 -9.23
C GLU A 92 17.03 -21.58 -9.24
N LYS A 93 16.52 -21.10 -10.38
CA LYS A 93 15.85 -19.78 -10.45
C LYS A 93 14.52 -19.77 -9.70
N ILE A 94 13.79 -20.87 -9.77
CA ILE A 94 12.52 -21.05 -9.05
C ILE A 94 12.81 -21.08 -7.54
N ASP A 95 13.83 -21.83 -7.14
CA ASP A 95 14.28 -21.91 -5.76
C ASP A 95 14.76 -20.56 -5.20
N HIS A 96 15.53 -19.81 -5.99
CA HIS A 96 15.94 -18.47 -5.63
C HIS A 96 14.74 -17.53 -5.42
N ALA A 97 13.76 -17.57 -6.33
CA ALA A 97 12.55 -16.76 -6.23
C ALA A 97 11.73 -17.11 -4.97
N LEU A 98 11.52 -18.40 -4.71
CA LEU A 98 10.78 -18.89 -3.54
C LEU A 98 11.48 -18.52 -2.22
N GLU A 99 12.81 -18.68 -2.13
CA GLU A 99 13.55 -18.30 -0.93
C GLU A 99 13.51 -16.78 -0.70
N THR A 100 13.61 -15.99 -1.78
CA THR A 100 13.56 -14.54 -1.72
C THR A 100 12.21 -14.02 -1.24
N ILE A 101 11.10 -14.54 -1.76
CA ILE A 101 9.78 -14.09 -1.28
C ILE A 101 9.50 -14.55 0.15
N LYS A 102 10.00 -15.73 0.56
CA LYS A 102 9.89 -16.22 1.92
C LYS A 102 10.68 -15.35 2.90
N SER A 103 11.91 -14.99 2.59
CA SER A 103 12.72 -14.09 3.43
C SER A 103 12.11 -12.69 3.55
N ASN A 104 11.39 -12.24 2.52
CA ASN A 104 10.60 -10.99 2.53
C ASN A 104 9.23 -11.12 3.23
N GLY A 105 8.90 -12.28 3.78
CA GLY A 105 7.67 -12.53 4.54
C GLY A 105 6.40 -12.68 3.70
N ILE A 106 6.54 -12.93 2.40
CA ILE A 106 5.43 -13.24 1.48
C ILE A 106 5.07 -14.72 1.64
N GLN A 107 3.77 -15.01 1.64
CA GLN A 107 3.24 -16.36 1.82
C GLN A 107 2.39 -16.85 0.64
N ASN A 108 2.22 -16.10 -0.44
CA ASN A 108 1.26 -16.46 -1.48
C ASN A 108 1.93 -16.54 -2.86
N VAL A 109 1.73 -17.67 -3.53
CA VAL A 109 2.29 -17.93 -4.86
C VAL A 109 1.18 -18.41 -5.78
N LEU A 110 1.05 -17.80 -6.96
CA LEU A 110 0.26 -18.34 -8.05
C LEU A 110 1.19 -19.20 -8.93
N ALA A 111 1.07 -20.52 -8.79
CA ALA A 111 1.87 -21.49 -9.52
C ALA A 111 1.34 -21.68 -10.95
N LEU A 112 2.15 -21.30 -11.93
CA LEU A 112 1.80 -21.29 -13.35
C LEU A 112 2.78 -22.13 -14.15
N ARG A 113 2.32 -22.65 -15.30
CA ARG A 113 3.22 -23.25 -16.29
C ARG A 113 4.13 -22.16 -16.85
N GLY A 114 3.52 -21.15 -17.44
CA GLY A 114 4.18 -20.16 -18.29
C GLY A 114 3.87 -20.42 -19.76
N ASP A 115 3.84 -19.34 -20.54
CA ASP A 115 3.67 -19.39 -21.98
C ASP A 115 5.01 -19.74 -22.66
N PRO A 116 4.98 -20.27 -23.90
CA PRO A 116 6.17 -20.42 -24.72
C PRO A 116 6.94 -19.08 -24.86
N PRO A 117 8.26 -19.10 -25.05
CA PRO A 117 9.04 -17.89 -25.33
C PRO A 117 8.49 -17.15 -26.56
N HIS A 118 8.69 -15.83 -26.59
CA HIS A 118 8.19 -15.01 -27.71
C HIS A 118 8.75 -15.52 -29.04
N GLY A 119 7.86 -15.85 -29.99
CA GLY A 119 8.23 -16.35 -31.31
C GLY A 119 8.28 -17.88 -31.42
N GLN A 120 7.92 -18.63 -30.37
CA GLN A 120 7.75 -20.08 -30.41
C GLN A 120 6.28 -20.44 -30.17
N ASP A 121 5.74 -21.32 -31.00
CA ASP A 121 4.35 -21.79 -30.87
C ASP A 121 4.18 -22.93 -29.87
N LYS A 122 5.29 -23.58 -29.45
CA LYS A 122 5.28 -24.75 -28.58
C LYS A 122 6.27 -24.61 -27.44
N PHE A 123 5.85 -25.06 -26.26
CA PHE A 123 6.73 -25.23 -25.11
C PHE A 123 7.72 -26.36 -25.36
N VAL A 124 9.00 -26.11 -25.05
CA VAL A 124 10.06 -27.12 -24.98
C VAL A 124 10.63 -27.11 -23.56
N GLN A 125 10.61 -28.27 -22.91
CA GLN A 125 11.14 -28.42 -21.56
C GLN A 125 12.67 -28.23 -21.57
N VAL A 126 13.15 -27.39 -20.66
CA VAL A 126 14.58 -27.26 -20.37
C VAL A 126 15.05 -28.54 -19.68
N GLU A 127 16.21 -29.07 -20.06
CA GLU A 127 16.78 -30.25 -19.41
C GLU A 127 16.87 -30.05 -17.89
N GLY A 128 16.30 -31.00 -17.12
CA GLY A 128 16.20 -30.91 -15.66
C GLY A 128 15.18 -29.89 -15.11
N GLY A 129 14.52 -29.09 -15.96
CA GLY A 129 13.49 -28.13 -15.59
C GLY A 129 12.09 -28.74 -15.43
N PHE A 130 11.12 -27.94 -14.99
CA PHE A 130 9.73 -28.40 -14.86
C PHE A 130 8.99 -28.39 -16.20
N ALA A 131 8.07 -29.34 -16.37
CA ALA A 131 7.24 -29.45 -17.57
C ALA A 131 5.89 -28.73 -17.40
N CYS A 132 5.38 -28.65 -16.18
CA CYS A 132 4.03 -28.15 -15.94
C CYS A 132 3.82 -27.57 -14.54
N ALA A 133 2.72 -26.82 -14.36
CA ALA A 133 2.37 -26.18 -13.09
C ALA A 133 2.22 -27.20 -11.94
N LEU A 134 1.79 -28.43 -12.23
CA LEU A 134 1.69 -29.52 -11.25
C LEU A 134 3.05 -29.84 -10.60
N ASP A 135 4.14 -29.79 -11.37
CA ASP A 135 5.49 -30.05 -10.85
C ASP A 135 5.89 -28.96 -9.86
N LEU A 136 5.57 -27.69 -10.19
CA LEU A 136 5.82 -26.55 -9.31
C LEU A 136 5.02 -26.65 -8.00
N VAL A 137 3.73 -27.03 -8.05
CA VAL A 137 2.93 -27.23 -6.84
C VAL A 137 3.57 -28.29 -5.92
N LYS A 138 3.93 -29.44 -6.49
CA LYS A 138 4.61 -30.52 -5.74
C LYS A 138 5.94 -30.07 -5.16
N HIS A 139 6.74 -29.33 -5.94
CA HIS A 139 8.02 -28.80 -5.50
C HIS A 139 7.88 -27.86 -4.30
N ILE A 140 6.97 -26.88 -4.40
CA ILE A 140 6.71 -25.94 -3.31
C ILE A 140 6.27 -26.69 -2.05
N ARG A 141 5.33 -27.63 -2.17
CA ARG A 141 4.86 -28.44 -1.03
C ARG A 141 5.96 -29.31 -0.43
N SER A 142 6.78 -29.95 -1.25
CA SER A 142 7.87 -30.80 -0.78
C SER A 142 8.94 -30.01 -0.02
N LYS A 143 9.26 -28.80 -0.48
CA LYS A 143 10.38 -28.01 0.07
C LYS A 143 9.97 -27.08 1.20
N TYR A 144 8.77 -26.51 1.14
CA TYR A 144 8.29 -25.48 2.07
C TYR A 144 7.08 -25.91 2.90
N GLY A 145 6.57 -27.12 2.69
CA GLY A 145 5.40 -27.64 3.41
C GLY A 145 4.19 -26.71 3.25
N ASP A 146 3.64 -26.30 4.39
CA ASP A 146 2.49 -25.40 4.48
C ASP A 146 2.90 -23.93 4.67
N TYR A 147 4.14 -23.52 4.41
CA TYR A 147 4.50 -22.10 4.52
C TYR A 147 3.73 -21.23 3.52
N PHE A 148 3.65 -21.68 2.25
CA PHE A 148 2.99 -20.96 1.18
C PHE A 148 1.52 -21.36 1.02
N GLY A 149 0.63 -20.38 0.87
CA GLY A 149 -0.64 -20.55 0.18
C GLY A 149 -0.40 -20.65 -1.32
N ILE A 150 -0.87 -21.74 -1.94
CA ILE A 150 -0.64 -22.01 -3.36
C ILE A 150 -1.94 -21.80 -4.14
N THR A 151 -1.92 -20.87 -5.07
CA THR A 151 -3.01 -20.66 -6.04
C THR A 151 -2.63 -21.31 -7.36
N VAL A 152 -3.60 -21.81 -8.12
CA VAL A 152 -3.41 -22.28 -9.50
C VAL A 152 -4.43 -21.66 -10.45
N ALA A 153 -4.06 -21.52 -11.73
CA ALA A 153 -5.00 -21.05 -12.76
C ALA A 153 -6.06 -22.11 -13.12
N GLY A 154 -7.30 -21.66 -13.32
CA GLY A 154 -8.40 -22.43 -13.91
C GLY A 154 -8.92 -21.78 -15.19
N TYR A 155 -9.47 -22.54 -16.12
CA TYR A 155 -9.90 -22.04 -17.42
C TYR A 155 -11.36 -22.44 -17.69
N PRO A 156 -12.34 -21.54 -17.45
CA PRO A 156 -13.75 -21.85 -17.58
C PRO A 156 -14.16 -22.38 -18.97
N GLU A 157 -13.45 -21.93 -20.01
CA GLU A 157 -13.68 -22.27 -21.41
C GLU A 157 -12.73 -23.35 -21.95
N GLY A 158 -11.87 -23.91 -21.09
CA GLY A 158 -10.73 -24.75 -21.47
C GLY A 158 -9.45 -23.94 -21.70
N HIS A 159 -8.30 -24.61 -21.62
CA HIS A 159 -7.00 -23.98 -21.81
C HIS A 159 -6.86 -23.46 -23.27
N PRO A 160 -6.27 -22.28 -23.51
CA PRO A 160 -6.17 -21.72 -24.87
C PRO A 160 -5.52 -22.65 -25.89
N ASP A 161 -4.54 -23.46 -25.47
CA ASP A 161 -3.87 -24.46 -26.32
C ASP A 161 -4.84 -25.49 -26.95
N VAL A 162 -6.00 -25.74 -26.33
CA VAL A 162 -6.99 -26.72 -26.82
C VAL A 162 -8.25 -26.09 -27.43
N ILE A 163 -8.38 -24.76 -27.38
CA ILE A 163 -9.51 -24.06 -28.00
C ILE A 163 -9.30 -23.97 -29.52
N GLN A 164 -10.28 -24.50 -30.26
CA GLN A 164 -10.38 -24.46 -31.72
C GLN A 164 -11.72 -23.80 -32.08
N ASP A 165 -11.71 -22.83 -33.00
CA ASP A 165 -12.92 -22.11 -33.45
C ASP A 165 -13.79 -21.54 -32.30
N GLY A 166 -13.14 -21.08 -31.22
CA GLY A 166 -13.79 -20.41 -30.09
C GLY A 166 -14.42 -21.34 -29.04
N VAL A 167 -14.24 -22.67 -29.15
CA VAL A 167 -14.71 -23.65 -28.15
C VAL A 167 -13.68 -24.76 -27.95
N ALA A 168 -13.49 -25.22 -26.71
CA ALA A 168 -12.70 -26.43 -26.45
C ALA A 168 -13.51 -27.70 -26.78
N PRO A 169 -12.94 -28.69 -27.48
CA PRO A 169 -13.58 -29.99 -27.65
C PRO A 169 -13.97 -30.60 -26.28
N PRO A 170 -15.13 -31.25 -26.13
CA PRO A 170 -15.59 -31.76 -24.83
C PRO A 170 -14.56 -32.64 -24.11
N GLU A 171 -13.89 -33.52 -24.84
CA GLU A 171 -12.83 -34.38 -24.28
C GLU A 171 -11.63 -33.56 -23.77
N ALA A 172 -11.21 -32.55 -24.52
CA ALA A 172 -10.11 -31.67 -24.11
C ALA A 172 -10.47 -30.86 -22.86
N TYR A 173 -11.70 -30.35 -22.78
CA TYR A 173 -12.21 -29.68 -21.59
C TYR A 173 -12.23 -30.61 -20.36
N GLN A 174 -12.67 -31.86 -20.51
CA GLN A 174 -12.65 -32.84 -19.42
C GLN A 174 -11.21 -33.18 -18.98
N ASN A 175 -10.28 -33.29 -19.94
CA ASN A 175 -8.86 -33.50 -19.63
C ASN A 175 -8.26 -32.31 -18.86
N ASP A 176 -8.62 -31.07 -19.22
CA ASP A 176 -8.20 -29.88 -18.48
C ASP A 176 -8.76 -29.84 -17.06
N LEU A 177 -10.03 -30.24 -16.86
CA LEU A 177 -10.63 -30.38 -15.53
C LEU A 177 -9.93 -31.46 -14.69
N ALA A 178 -9.63 -32.61 -15.28
CA ALA A 178 -8.88 -33.68 -14.61
C ALA A 178 -7.45 -33.22 -14.24
N TYR A 179 -6.80 -32.44 -15.11
CA TYR A 179 -5.49 -31.85 -14.80
C TYR A 179 -5.58 -30.80 -13.68
N LEU A 180 -6.62 -29.95 -13.68
CA LEU A 180 -6.88 -29.01 -12.59
C LEU A 180 -7.09 -29.74 -11.26
N LYS A 181 -7.87 -30.83 -11.24
CA LYS A 181 -8.04 -31.71 -10.07
C LYS A 181 -6.69 -32.21 -9.54
N ARG A 182 -5.81 -32.68 -10.42
CA ARG A 182 -4.46 -33.15 -10.04
C ARG A 182 -3.62 -32.04 -9.40
N LYS A 183 -3.73 -30.79 -9.87
CA LYS A 183 -3.05 -29.64 -9.24
C LYS A 183 -3.59 -29.35 -7.84
N VAL A 184 -4.91 -29.40 -7.67
CA VAL A 184 -5.57 -29.24 -6.36
C VAL A 184 -5.15 -30.36 -5.41
N ASP A 185 -5.21 -31.62 -5.86
CA ASP A 185 -4.84 -32.79 -5.06
C ASP A 185 -3.36 -32.82 -4.67
N ALA A 186 -2.49 -32.20 -5.48
CA ALA A 186 -1.09 -32.01 -5.14
C ALA A 186 -0.84 -30.94 -4.06
N GLY A 187 -1.87 -30.19 -3.68
CA GLY A 187 -1.84 -29.24 -2.57
C GLY A 187 -2.08 -27.78 -2.96
N ALA A 188 -2.73 -27.47 -4.08
CA ALA A 188 -3.19 -26.11 -4.33
C ALA A 188 -4.40 -25.76 -3.43
N ASP A 189 -4.40 -24.55 -2.88
CA ASP A 189 -5.38 -24.07 -1.90
C ASP A 189 -6.50 -23.21 -2.52
N LEU A 190 -6.26 -22.66 -3.70
CA LEU A 190 -7.10 -21.66 -4.35
C LEU A 190 -7.03 -21.79 -5.87
N ILE A 191 -8.14 -21.51 -6.56
CA ILE A 191 -8.17 -21.38 -8.02
C ILE A 191 -8.52 -19.93 -8.36
N VAL A 192 -7.74 -19.29 -9.23
CA VAL A 192 -8.11 -18.04 -9.91
C VAL A 192 -8.38 -18.37 -11.37
N THR A 193 -9.53 -17.98 -11.90
CA THR A 193 -9.91 -18.32 -13.28
C THR A 193 -9.38 -17.32 -14.28
N GLN A 194 -9.05 -17.78 -15.49
CA GLN A 194 -8.92 -16.93 -16.66
C GLN A 194 -10.17 -16.06 -16.84
N LEU A 195 -10.00 -14.91 -17.50
CA LEU A 195 -11.07 -13.99 -17.87
C LEU A 195 -12.12 -14.68 -18.76
N PHE A 196 -13.38 -14.30 -18.57
CA PHE A 196 -14.55 -14.74 -19.34
C PHE A 196 -15.52 -13.56 -19.50
N TYR A 197 -16.39 -13.61 -20.51
CA TYR A 197 -17.47 -12.62 -20.69
C TYR A 197 -18.88 -13.22 -20.65
N ASP A 198 -18.98 -14.55 -20.57
CA ASP A 198 -20.21 -15.29 -20.32
C ASP A 198 -20.19 -15.84 -18.89
N THR A 199 -20.99 -15.24 -18.01
CA THR A 199 -21.12 -15.67 -16.61
C THR A 199 -21.66 -17.09 -16.45
N ASP A 200 -22.48 -17.59 -17.39
CA ASP A 200 -23.06 -18.92 -17.27
C ASP A 200 -22.02 -20.01 -17.54
N ILE A 201 -21.05 -19.73 -18.42
CA ILE A 201 -19.88 -20.59 -18.62
C ILE A 201 -19.07 -20.70 -17.32
N PHE A 202 -18.83 -19.60 -16.63
CA PHE A 202 -18.13 -19.63 -15.34
C PHE A 202 -18.89 -20.44 -14.28
N LEU A 203 -20.20 -20.22 -14.13
CA LEU A 203 -21.02 -20.96 -13.17
C LEU A 203 -21.09 -22.46 -13.50
N LYS A 204 -21.14 -22.82 -14.79
CA LYS A 204 -21.00 -24.20 -15.24
C LYS A 204 -19.65 -24.79 -14.85
N PHE A 205 -18.54 -24.08 -15.09
CA PHE A 205 -17.20 -24.53 -14.70
C PHE A 205 -17.09 -24.77 -13.18
N VAL A 206 -17.68 -23.89 -12.37
CA VAL A 206 -17.75 -24.10 -10.91
C VAL A 206 -18.48 -25.40 -10.59
N ASN A 207 -19.65 -25.64 -11.17
CA ASN A 207 -20.42 -26.87 -10.96
C ASN A 207 -19.64 -28.12 -11.39
N ASP A 208 -19.01 -28.09 -12.57
CA ASP A 208 -18.20 -29.20 -13.07
C ASP A 208 -17.03 -29.51 -12.13
N CYS A 209 -16.35 -28.47 -11.63
CA CYS A 209 -15.30 -28.62 -10.61
C CYS A 209 -15.82 -29.31 -9.34
N ARG A 210 -17.02 -28.93 -8.86
CA ARG A 210 -17.63 -29.56 -7.68
C ARG A 210 -17.98 -31.03 -7.94
N GLN A 211 -18.50 -31.37 -9.13
CA GLN A 211 -18.84 -32.76 -9.48
C GLN A 211 -17.64 -33.71 -9.46
N ILE A 212 -16.44 -33.22 -9.79
CA ILE A 212 -15.20 -34.00 -9.74
C ILE A 212 -14.49 -33.91 -8.38
N GLY A 213 -15.10 -33.27 -7.37
CA GLY A 213 -14.58 -33.23 -6.00
C GLY A 213 -13.55 -32.13 -5.71
N ILE A 214 -13.42 -31.11 -6.56
CA ILE A 214 -12.64 -29.91 -6.21
C ILE A 214 -13.45 -29.10 -5.20
N THR A 215 -12.91 -28.91 -3.99
CA THR A 215 -13.60 -28.20 -2.89
C THR A 215 -12.96 -26.86 -2.53
N VAL A 216 -11.76 -26.56 -3.06
CA VAL A 216 -11.10 -25.27 -2.83
C VAL A 216 -11.92 -24.11 -3.42
N PRO A 217 -11.78 -22.87 -2.91
CA PRO A 217 -12.45 -21.71 -3.47
C PRO A 217 -12.00 -21.47 -4.92
N ILE A 218 -12.96 -21.02 -5.74
CA ILE A 218 -12.74 -20.66 -7.14
C ILE A 218 -13.07 -19.16 -7.25
N VAL A 219 -12.08 -18.36 -7.58
CA VAL A 219 -12.17 -16.91 -7.68
C VAL A 219 -12.29 -16.52 -9.16
N PRO A 220 -13.37 -15.83 -9.56
CA PRO A 220 -13.55 -15.37 -10.93
C PRO A 220 -12.57 -14.24 -11.25
N GLY A 221 -11.84 -14.40 -12.35
CA GLY A 221 -11.03 -13.34 -12.96
C GLY A 221 -11.89 -12.44 -13.86
N ILE A 222 -12.01 -11.17 -13.51
CA ILE A 222 -12.84 -10.17 -14.19
C ILE A 222 -11.93 -9.10 -14.79
N MET A 223 -11.95 -8.96 -16.12
CA MET A 223 -11.20 -7.92 -16.83
C MET A 223 -12.14 -6.82 -17.34
N PRO A 224 -12.11 -5.61 -16.75
CA PRO A 224 -12.90 -4.49 -17.25
C PRO A 224 -12.49 -4.09 -18.68
N ILE A 225 -13.47 -3.83 -19.55
CA ILE A 225 -13.22 -3.34 -20.90
C ILE A 225 -12.86 -1.85 -20.83
N ASN A 226 -11.61 -1.51 -21.10
CA ASN A 226 -11.11 -0.13 -21.02
C ASN A 226 -11.06 0.58 -22.37
N ASN A 227 -10.80 -0.16 -23.45
CA ASN A 227 -10.80 0.33 -24.84
C ASN A 227 -10.99 -0.86 -25.79
N PHE A 228 -11.53 -0.59 -26.99
CA PHE A 228 -11.97 -1.63 -27.92
C PHE A 228 -10.81 -2.48 -28.47
N LYS A 229 -9.73 -1.82 -28.93
CA LYS A 229 -8.56 -2.50 -29.52
C LYS A 229 -7.85 -3.42 -28.53
N GLY A 230 -7.64 -2.93 -27.30
CA GLY A 230 -7.01 -3.69 -26.22
C GLY A 230 -7.86 -4.87 -25.79
N PHE A 231 -9.18 -4.70 -25.75
CA PHE A 231 -10.13 -5.78 -25.49
C PHE A 231 -10.05 -6.89 -26.54
N LEU A 232 -10.12 -6.56 -27.83
CA LEU A 232 -9.99 -7.55 -28.92
C LEU A 232 -8.63 -8.27 -28.91
N ARG A 233 -7.55 -7.53 -28.65
CA ARG A 233 -6.21 -8.12 -28.58
C ARG A 233 -6.11 -9.13 -27.44
N MET A 234 -6.60 -8.79 -26.25
CA MET A 234 -6.50 -9.66 -25.08
C MET A 234 -7.38 -10.90 -25.22
N THR A 235 -8.64 -10.73 -25.62
CA THR A 235 -9.56 -11.86 -25.85
C THR A 235 -9.08 -12.77 -26.97
N GLY A 236 -8.49 -12.22 -28.03
CA GLY A 236 -7.84 -13.00 -29.09
C GLY A 236 -6.65 -13.82 -28.57
N PHE A 237 -5.77 -13.22 -27.76
CA PHE A 237 -4.64 -13.92 -27.15
C PHE A 237 -5.07 -15.05 -26.21
N CYS A 238 -6.08 -14.80 -25.37
CA CYS A 238 -6.63 -15.81 -24.45
C CYS A 238 -7.61 -16.79 -25.12
N LYS A 239 -7.96 -16.57 -26.40
CA LYS A 239 -9.03 -17.27 -27.12
C LYS A 239 -10.38 -17.31 -26.38
N THR A 240 -10.69 -16.23 -25.66
CA THR A 240 -11.93 -16.08 -24.88
C THR A 240 -13.12 -15.87 -25.81
N LYS A 241 -14.21 -16.60 -25.59
CA LYS A 241 -15.48 -16.39 -26.30
C LYS A 241 -16.10 -15.07 -25.88
N ILE A 242 -16.41 -14.24 -26.88
CA ILE A 242 -17.14 -12.98 -26.69
C ILE A 242 -18.60 -13.21 -27.09
N PRO A 243 -19.57 -13.07 -26.16
CA PRO A 243 -20.99 -13.05 -26.49
C PRO A 243 -21.30 -12.03 -27.62
N PRO A 244 -22.06 -12.42 -28.66
CA PRO A 244 -22.33 -11.56 -29.83
C PRO A 244 -22.94 -10.19 -29.47
N GLU A 245 -23.76 -10.14 -28.41
CA GLU A 245 -24.37 -8.93 -27.89
C GLU A 245 -23.35 -7.91 -27.38
N ILE A 246 -22.20 -8.36 -26.86
CA ILE A 246 -21.12 -7.47 -26.41
C ILE A 246 -20.46 -6.81 -27.62
N MET A 247 -20.18 -7.58 -28.68
CA MET A 247 -19.64 -7.02 -29.92
C MET A 247 -20.63 -6.07 -30.59
N ALA A 248 -21.91 -6.43 -30.64
CA ALA A 248 -22.96 -5.57 -31.21
C ALA A 248 -23.10 -4.24 -30.46
N ALA A 249 -22.91 -4.23 -29.14
CA ALA A 249 -22.95 -3.02 -28.33
C ALA A 249 -21.67 -2.17 -28.46
N LEU A 250 -20.50 -2.80 -28.63
CA LEU A 250 -19.21 -2.10 -28.72
C LEU A 250 -18.92 -1.53 -30.11
N GLU A 251 -19.33 -2.20 -31.19
CA GLU A 251 -18.99 -1.81 -32.57
C GLU A 251 -19.41 -0.37 -32.91
N PRO A 252 -20.61 0.12 -32.54
CA PRO A 252 -21.02 1.50 -32.81
C PRO A 252 -20.24 2.56 -32.03
N ILE A 253 -19.63 2.18 -30.90
CA ILE A 253 -18.92 3.09 -29.99
C ILE A 253 -17.40 2.88 -30.00
N LYS A 254 -16.87 2.01 -30.87
CA LYS A 254 -15.47 1.53 -30.83
C LYS A 254 -14.41 2.63 -30.87
N ASP A 255 -14.71 3.76 -31.50
CA ASP A 255 -13.81 4.91 -31.64
C ASP A 255 -14.01 5.95 -30.52
N ASN A 256 -14.95 5.74 -29.59
CA ASN A 256 -15.17 6.56 -28.41
C ASN A 256 -14.72 5.81 -27.14
N GLU A 257 -13.49 6.07 -26.71
CA GLU A 257 -12.91 5.40 -25.54
C GLU A 257 -13.69 5.62 -24.24
N GLU A 258 -14.32 6.78 -24.06
CA GLU A 258 -15.12 7.07 -22.87
C GLU A 258 -16.39 6.21 -22.85
N ALA A 259 -17.09 6.13 -23.97
CA ALA A 259 -18.28 5.31 -24.11
C ALA A 259 -17.95 3.81 -23.96
N VAL A 260 -16.86 3.33 -24.57
CA VAL A 260 -16.39 1.94 -24.42
C VAL A 260 -16.10 1.61 -22.96
N ARG A 261 -15.42 2.52 -22.25
CA ARG A 261 -15.11 2.34 -20.83
C ARG A 261 -16.36 2.34 -19.97
N ALA A 262 -17.31 3.24 -20.22
CA ALA A 262 -18.58 3.28 -19.51
C ALA A 262 -19.37 1.97 -19.70
N TYR A 263 -19.43 1.46 -20.94
CA TYR A 263 -20.00 0.15 -21.23
C TYR A 263 -19.27 -0.98 -20.49
N GLY A 264 -17.93 -0.98 -20.50
CA GLY A 264 -17.11 -1.97 -19.80
C GLY A 264 -17.33 -2.00 -18.29
N ILE A 265 -17.51 -0.83 -17.66
CA ILE A 265 -17.86 -0.70 -16.25
C ILE A 265 -19.25 -1.27 -15.97
N HIS A 266 -20.23 -0.95 -16.82
CA HIS A 266 -21.59 -1.47 -16.69
C HIS A 266 -21.62 -3.01 -16.83
N LEU A 267 -21.02 -3.54 -17.90
CA LEU A 267 -20.93 -4.99 -18.13
C LEU A 267 -20.24 -5.72 -16.97
N GLY A 268 -19.07 -5.22 -16.53
CA GLY A 268 -18.35 -5.81 -15.40
C GLY A 268 -19.16 -5.78 -14.10
N THR A 269 -19.94 -4.72 -13.87
CA THR A 269 -20.86 -4.61 -12.73
C THR A 269 -21.93 -5.71 -12.78
N GLU A 270 -22.61 -5.87 -13.91
CA GLU A 270 -23.69 -6.87 -14.06
C GLU A 270 -23.17 -8.30 -13.98
N MET A 271 -21.98 -8.57 -14.54
CA MET A 271 -21.29 -9.86 -14.38
C MET A 271 -21.04 -10.18 -12.91
N CYS A 272 -20.46 -9.23 -12.17
CA CYS A 272 -20.16 -9.41 -10.75
C CYS A 272 -21.45 -9.59 -9.92
N LYS A 273 -22.51 -8.84 -10.20
CA LYS A 273 -23.82 -9.03 -9.54
C LYS A 273 -24.36 -10.44 -9.71
N LYS A 274 -24.33 -10.98 -10.93
CA LYS A 274 -24.82 -12.34 -11.23
C LYS A 274 -23.99 -13.42 -10.53
N ILE A 275 -22.67 -13.25 -10.48
CA ILE A 275 -21.76 -14.13 -9.74
C ILE A 275 -22.05 -14.09 -8.23
N MET A 276 -22.18 -12.89 -7.66
CA MET A 276 -22.46 -12.71 -6.24
C MET A 276 -23.84 -13.26 -5.83
N ALA A 277 -24.84 -13.10 -6.70
CA ALA A 277 -26.16 -13.69 -6.51
C ALA A 277 -26.15 -15.23 -6.49
N SER A 278 -25.14 -15.85 -7.12
CA SER A 278 -24.91 -17.29 -7.11
C SER A 278 -24.17 -17.79 -5.87
N GLY A 279 -23.91 -16.92 -4.89
CA GLY A 279 -23.25 -17.24 -3.62
C GLY A 279 -21.72 -17.08 -3.63
N ILE A 280 -21.12 -16.72 -4.77
CA ILE A 280 -19.67 -16.50 -4.89
C ILE A 280 -19.37 -15.04 -4.57
N ARG A 281 -18.80 -14.79 -3.39
CA ARG A 281 -18.50 -13.43 -2.90
C ARG A 281 -17.04 -13.01 -3.09
N THR A 282 -16.28 -13.73 -3.90
CA THR A 282 -14.88 -13.39 -4.25
C THR A 282 -14.82 -12.79 -5.65
N LEU A 283 -14.04 -11.72 -5.85
CA LEU A 283 -13.86 -11.05 -7.15
C LEU A 283 -12.38 -10.71 -7.37
N HIS A 284 -11.77 -11.19 -8.45
CA HIS A 284 -10.39 -10.85 -8.79
C HIS A 284 -10.36 -9.98 -10.05
N LEU A 285 -9.84 -8.76 -9.95
CA LEU A 285 -9.93 -7.75 -11.00
C LEU A 285 -8.58 -7.63 -11.73
N TYR A 286 -8.57 -7.98 -13.01
CA TYR A 286 -7.43 -7.75 -13.90
C TYR A 286 -7.36 -6.27 -14.27
N THR A 287 -6.52 -5.51 -13.56
CA THR A 287 -6.55 -4.04 -13.66
C THR A 287 -5.91 -3.51 -14.94
N LEU A 288 -5.01 -4.30 -15.54
CA LEU A 288 -4.10 -3.84 -16.61
C LEU A 288 -3.33 -2.58 -16.21
N ASN A 289 -2.96 -2.46 -14.93
CA ASN A 289 -2.39 -1.25 -14.34
C ASN A 289 -3.31 -0.03 -14.60
N MET A 290 -4.63 -0.16 -14.50
CA MET A 290 -5.60 0.93 -14.59
C MET A 290 -6.52 0.93 -13.38
N GLU A 291 -6.80 2.12 -12.87
CA GLU A 291 -7.53 2.32 -11.60
C GLU A 291 -9.04 2.49 -11.79
N LYS A 292 -9.42 3.36 -12.73
CA LYS A 292 -10.79 3.90 -12.85
C LYS A 292 -11.87 2.82 -12.97
N SER A 293 -11.72 1.89 -13.91
CA SER A 293 -12.78 0.92 -14.21
C SER A 293 -12.94 -0.12 -13.11
N ALA A 294 -11.84 -0.58 -12.51
CA ALA A 294 -11.87 -1.55 -11.41
C ALA A 294 -12.55 -0.94 -10.17
N LEU A 295 -12.19 0.29 -9.80
CA LEU A 295 -12.83 0.97 -8.66
C LEU A 295 -14.30 1.30 -8.93
N ALA A 296 -14.64 1.77 -10.14
CA ALA A 296 -16.03 2.07 -10.48
C ALA A 296 -16.95 0.84 -10.40
N ILE A 297 -16.48 -0.33 -10.83
CA ILE A 297 -17.22 -1.59 -10.66
C ILE A 297 -17.45 -1.88 -9.16
N LEU A 298 -16.40 -1.79 -8.33
CA LEU A 298 -16.52 -2.04 -6.89
C LEU A 298 -17.46 -1.03 -6.20
N MET A 299 -17.44 0.23 -6.63
CA MET A 299 -18.35 1.28 -6.14
C MET A 299 -19.80 0.98 -6.52
N ASN A 300 -20.06 0.60 -7.77
CA ASN A 300 -21.41 0.21 -8.23
C ASN A 300 -21.96 -1.01 -7.47
N LEU A 301 -21.08 -1.90 -7.01
CA LEU A 301 -21.43 -3.05 -6.18
C LEU A 301 -21.60 -2.70 -4.68
N GLY A 302 -21.30 -1.47 -4.29
CA GLY A 302 -21.32 -1.03 -2.88
C GLY A 302 -20.23 -1.68 -2.03
N LEU A 303 -19.16 -2.19 -2.64
CA LEU A 303 -18.05 -2.86 -1.95
C LEU A 303 -16.97 -1.89 -1.47
N VAL A 304 -16.90 -0.71 -2.10
CA VAL A 304 -16.00 0.38 -1.70
C VAL A 304 -16.79 1.68 -1.70
N GLU A 305 -16.57 2.52 -0.69
CA GLU A 305 -17.10 3.88 -0.61
C GLU A 305 -15.92 4.86 -0.59
N GLU A 306 -16.00 5.92 -1.40
CA GLU A 306 -14.94 6.94 -1.46
C GLU A 306 -14.79 7.72 -0.14
N SER A 307 -15.86 7.80 0.66
CA SER A 307 -15.91 8.56 1.91
C SER A 307 -15.55 7.75 3.17
N LYS A 308 -15.49 6.41 3.10
CA LYS A 308 -15.27 5.52 4.25
C LYS A 308 -14.03 4.66 4.08
N ILE A 309 -12.86 5.26 4.24
CA ILE A 309 -11.61 4.51 4.34
C ILE A 309 -11.48 4.03 5.79
N ALA A 310 -11.95 2.82 6.07
CA ALA A 310 -11.73 2.19 7.37
C ALA A 310 -10.23 1.90 7.55
N ARG A 311 -9.64 2.44 8.62
CA ARG A 311 -8.22 2.22 8.96
C ARG A 311 -8.14 1.38 10.25
N PRO A 312 -7.39 0.25 10.26
CA PRO A 312 -7.26 -0.57 11.46
C PRO A 312 -6.44 0.12 12.57
N LEU A 313 -5.49 0.97 12.18
CA LEU A 313 -4.66 1.83 13.03
C LEU A 313 -4.52 3.21 12.34
N PRO A 314 -4.01 4.25 13.02
CA PRO A 314 -3.73 5.56 12.39
C PRO A 314 -2.75 5.46 11.20
N TRP A 315 -1.99 4.37 11.12
CA TRP A 315 -1.07 4.03 10.04
C TRP A 315 -1.37 2.63 9.51
N ARG A 316 -0.96 2.33 8.28
CA ARG A 316 -1.17 1.01 7.68
C ARG A 316 -0.11 0.03 8.18
N ARG A 317 -0.56 -1.14 8.69
CA ARG A 317 0.33 -2.19 9.17
C ARG A 317 0.91 -2.99 7.99
N PRO A 318 2.23 -3.23 7.93
CA PRO A 318 2.81 -4.12 6.93
C PRO A 318 2.21 -5.51 6.94
N ALA A 319 2.03 -6.10 5.76
CA ALA A 319 1.48 -7.45 5.61
C ALA A 319 2.52 -8.55 5.89
N ASN A 320 3.80 -8.19 6.03
CA ASN A 320 4.90 -9.11 6.29
C ASN A 320 4.69 -9.87 7.60
N VAL A 321 4.72 -11.21 7.51
CA VAL A 321 4.49 -12.13 8.63
C VAL A 321 5.41 -11.95 9.82
N PHE A 322 6.62 -11.45 9.61
CA PHE A 322 7.58 -11.19 10.69
C PHE A 322 7.25 -9.90 11.45
N ARG A 323 6.35 -9.06 10.91
CA ARG A 323 6.01 -7.73 11.41
C ARG A 323 4.52 -7.54 11.75
N VAL A 324 3.66 -8.55 11.53
CA VAL A 324 2.19 -8.44 11.73
C VAL A 324 1.74 -8.12 13.16
N LYS A 325 2.61 -8.31 14.16
CA LYS A 325 2.32 -7.96 15.56
C LYS A 325 2.62 -6.50 15.89
N GLU A 326 3.27 -5.77 15.00
CA GLU A 326 3.55 -4.35 15.22
C GLU A 326 2.25 -3.56 15.34
N ASN A 327 2.06 -2.87 16.46
CA ASN A 327 0.86 -2.06 16.69
C ASN A 327 1.13 -0.72 17.38
N VAL A 328 2.39 -0.34 17.61
CA VAL A 328 2.80 0.94 18.18
C VAL A 328 4.05 1.48 17.48
N ARG A 329 4.05 2.77 17.14
CA ARG A 329 5.16 3.47 16.47
C ARG A 329 5.42 4.87 17.07
N PRO A 330 6.64 5.41 16.96
CA PRO A 330 6.90 6.82 17.24
C PRO A 330 6.23 7.70 16.18
N ILE A 331 5.67 8.83 16.60
CA ILE A 331 4.92 9.75 15.73
C ILE A 331 5.76 10.41 14.64
N PHE A 332 7.09 10.48 14.81
CA PHE A 332 8.00 11.27 13.98
C PHE A 332 7.98 10.89 12.49
N TRP A 333 7.79 9.60 12.19
CA TRP A 333 7.69 9.11 10.81
C TRP A 333 6.24 8.98 10.32
N ALA A 334 5.25 9.58 10.98
CA ALA A 334 3.85 9.54 10.53
C ALA A 334 3.70 10.03 9.08
N ASN A 335 4.47 11.05 8.69
CA ASN A 335 4.52 11.60 7.35
C ASN A 335 5.52 10.88 6.42
N ARG A 336 6.35 9.96 6.93
CA ARG A 336 7.38 9.22 6.15
C ARG A 336 7.38 7.72 6.46
N PRO A 337 6.24 7.03 6.25
CA PRO A 337 6.09 5.62 6.64
C PRO A 337 7.05 4.69 5.91
N LYS A 338 7.45 5.00 4.66
CA LYS A 338 8.38 4.15 3.89
C LYS A 338 9.77 4.24 4.47
N SER A 339 10.19 5.44 4.88
CA SER A 339 11.43 5.64 5.60
C SER A 339 11.47 4.82 6.89
N TYR A 340 10.43 4.91 7.72
CA TYR A 340 10.34 4.12 8.96
C TYR A 340 10.47 2.62 8.71
N ILE A 341 9.75 2.09 7.71
CA ILE A 341 9.79 0.67 7.36
C ILE A 341 11.21 0.26 6.95
N SER A 342 11.86 1.06 6.09
CA SER A 342 13.24 0.82 5.66
C SER A 342 14.23 0.80 6.83
N ARG A 343 14.08 1.68 7.82
CA ARG A 343 14.97 1.77 8.98
C ARG A 343 14.75 0.67 10.01
N THR A 344 13.59 0.01 9.97
CA THR A 344 13.20 -1.01 10.94
C THR A 344 13.16 -2.41 10.34
N VAL A 345 13.51 -2.58 9.06
CA VAL A 345 13.43 -3.88 8.35
C VAL A 345 14.29 -4.98 8.99
N GLY A 346 15.42 -4.60 9.58
CA GLY A 346 16.36 -5.52 10.23
C GLY A 346 16.05 -5.82 11.70
N TRP A 347 14.89 -5.43 12.22
CA TRP A 347 14.52 -5.73 13.60
C TRP A 347 14.07 -7.19 13.76
N ASP A 348 14.60 -7.86 14.78
CA ASP A 348 14.21 -9.23 15.14
C ASP A 348 12.81 -9.30 15.75
N GLN A 349 12.43 -8.25 16.51
CA GLN A 349 11.13 -8.12 17.15
C GLN A 349 10.56 -6.73 16.96
N TYR A 350 9.26 -6.66 16.73
CA TYR A 350 8.54 -5.40 16.55
C TYR A 350 7.65 -5.09 17.77
N PRO A 351 7.58 -3.82 18.21
CA PRO A 351 6.80 -3.42 19.38
C PRO A 351 5.31 -3.78 19.32
N HIS A 352 4.80 -4.35 20.41
CA HIS A 352 3.41 -4.75 20.58
C HIS A 352 2.86 -4.32 21.95
N GLY A 353 1.74 -3.58 21.94
CA GLY A 353 1.05 -3.09 23.13
C GLY A 353 1.66 -1.79 23.64
N ARG A 354 2.73 -1.88 24.43
CA ARG A 354 3.51 -0.71 24.86
C ARG A 354 4.77 -0.59 24.02
N TRP A 355 5.16 0.65 23.74
CA TRP A 355 6.50 0.91 23.23
C TRP A 355 7.47 0.51 24.35
N GLY A 356 8.11 -0.64 24.16
CA GLY A 356 9.07 -1.19 25.11
C GLY A 356 10.39 -0.44 25.06
N ASP A 357 11.36 -0.95 25.80
CA ASP A 357 12.67 -0.34 25.86
C ASP A 357 13.42 -0.50 24.52
N SER A 358 13.40 0.56 23.72
CA SER A 358 14.04 0.67 22.39
C SER A 358 15.55 0.44 22.40
N ARG A 359 16.17 0.22 23.58
CA ARG A 359 17.58 -0.15 23.75
C ARG A 359 18.00 -1.41 22.97
N ASN A 360 17.07 -2.29 22.59
CA ASN A 360 17.39 -3.60 21.97
C ASN A 360 17.22 -3.68 20.44
N ALA A 361 16.82 -2.61 19.74
CA ALA A 361 16.74 -2.62 18.28
C ALA A 361 17.36 -1.35 17.69
N SER A 362 18.55 -1.47 17.10
CA SER A 362 19.19 -0.35 16.40
C SER A 362 18.39 -0.04 15.14
N TYR A 363 17.90 1.19 15.02
CA TYR A 363 17.43 1.70 13.74
C TYR A 363 18.56 1.60 12.71
N GLY A 364 18.24 1.12 11.51
CA GLY A 364 19.18 1.09 10.39
C GLY A 364 19.68 2.50 10.05
N ALA A 365 20.89 2.56 9.50
CA ALA A 365 21.51 3.80 9.03
C ALA A 365 20.61 4.50 7.99
N LEU A 366 20.69 5.83 7.96
CA LEU A 366 20.10 6.61 6.89
C LEU A 366 20.74 6.20 5.57
N SER A 367 19.94 5.61 4.69
CA SER A 367 20.40 5.15 3.39
C SER A 367 20.05 6.18 2.33
N ASP A 368 20.95 6.35 1.38
CA ASP A 368 20.78 7.22 0.23
C ASP A 368 19.49 6.96 -0.57
N TYR A 369 18.99 5.73 -0.57
CA TYR A 369 17.73 5.33 -1.21
C TYR A 369 16.51 6.16 -0.73
N GLN A 370 16.53 6.64 0.52
CA GLN A 370 15.44 7.43 1.11
C GLN A 370 15.32 8.85 0.53
N PHE A 371 16.34 9.30 -0.22
CA PHE A 371 16.43 10.65 -0.81
C PHE A 371 16.72 10.66 -2.32
N LEU A 372 16.96 9.50 -2.95
CA LEU A 372 17.62 9.44 -4.27
C LEU A 372 16.76 9.04 -5.47
N ARG A 373 15.44 8.85 -5.37
CA ARG A 373 14.65 8.52 -6.58
C ARG A 373 13.81 9.71 -7.04
N PRO A 374 14.11 10.31 -8.22
CA PRO A 374 13.23 11.24 -8.93
C PRO A 374 11.88 10.57 -9.19
N ARG A 375 10.82 11.02 -8.51
CA ARG A 375 9.44 10.56 -8.72
C ARG A 375 8.64 11.58 -9.54
N SER A 376 7.46 11.19 -10.02
CA SER A 376 6.47 12.15 -10.55
C SER A 376 6.16 13.26 -9.52
N ARG A 377 6.12 12.89 -8.24
CA ARG A 377 6.04 13.77 -7.07
C ARG A 377 7.15 14.82 -7.05
N ASP A 378 8.36 14.48 -7.47
CA ASP A 378 9.51 15.37 -7.35
C ASP A 378 9.45 16.50 -8.37
N LYS A 379 8.81 16.28 -9.53
CA LYS A 379 8.50 17.35 -10.47
C LYS A 379 7.59 18.39 -9.81
N LYS A 380 6.52 17.95 -9.17
CA LYS A 380 5.57 18.84 -8.49
C LYS A 380 6.19 19.51 -7.25
N LEU A 381 7.00 18.77 -6.50
CA LEU A 381 7.77 19.31 -5.39
C LEU A 381 8.69 20.43 -5.88
N HIS A 382 9.40 20.20 -7.00
CA HIS A 382 10.24 21.21 -7.62
C HIS A 382 9.44 22.44 -8.06
N GLU A 383 8.30 22.25 -8.76
CA GLU A 383 7.42 23.35 -9.16
C GLU A 383 6.89 24.16 -7.96
N GLU A 384 6.54 23.50 -6.87
CA GLU A 384 5.95 24.12 -5.68
C GLU A 384 7.01 24.73 -4.74
N TRP A 385 8.22 24.17 -4.64
CA TRP A 385 9.21 24.50 -3.61
C TRP A 385 10.51 25.13 -4.14
N ALA A 386 10.88 24.94 -5.42
CA ALA A 386 12.08 25.53 -6.02
C ALA A 386 11.83 26.94 -6.58
N VAL A 387 11.26 27.82 -5.75
CA VAL A 387 11.08 29.25 -6.09
C VAL A 387 12.16 30.08 -5.40
N PRO A 388 12.62 31.21 -5.96
CA PRO A 388 13.64 32.04 -5.34
C PRO A 388 13.25 32.47 -3.91
N LEU A 389 14.16 32.30 -2.96
CA LEU A 389 14.01 32.72 -1.56
C LEU A 389 14.95 33.89 -1.29
N LYS A 390 14.41 35.03 -0.90
CA LYS A 390 15.17 36.26 -0.62
C LYS A 390 15.52 36.40 0.85
N ASN A 391 14.65 35.92 1.72
CA ASN A 391 14.80 36.00 3.18
C ASN A 391 14.10 34.82 3.86
N VAL A 392 14.24 34.76 5.19
CA VAL A 392 13.69 33.67 6.00
C VAL A 392 12.16 33.70 6.01
N GLU A 393 11.55 34.87 5.85
CA GLU A 393 10.10 35.02 5.76
C GLU A 393 9.50 34.29 4.53
N ASP A 394 10.23 34.22 3.41
CA ASP A 394 9.82 33.42 2.25
C ASP A 394 9.73 31.92 2.58
N ILE A 395 10.60 31.42 3.48
CA ILE A 395 10.53 30.05 4.00
C ILE A 395 9.27 29.89 4.84
N TYR A 396 8.98 30.82 5.75
CA TYR A 396 7.78 30.80 6.60
C TYR A 396 6.50 30.73 5.78
N GLU A 397 6.43 31.52 4.70
CA GLU A 397 5.31 31.50 3.77
C GLU A 397 5.10 30.13 3.11
N LYS A 398 6.16 29.39 2.79
CA LYS A 398 6.04 28.05 2.18
C LYS A 398 5.37 27.05 3.10
N PHE A 399 5.82 27.00 4.35
CA PHE A 399 5.20 26.13 5.34
C PHE A 399 3.73 26.52 5.60
N MET A 400 3.45 27.82 5.74
CA MET A 400 2.07 28.31 5.89
C MET A 400 1.20 27.90 4.69
N LYS A 401 1.67 28.12 3.44
CA LYS A 401 0.93 27.76 2.23
C LYS A 401 0.67 26.24 2.16
N PHE A 402 1.62 25.42 2.59
CA PHE A 402 1.40 23.97 2.70
C PHE A 402 0.33 23.62 3.73
N CYS A 403 0.40 24.15 4.95
CA CYS A 403 -0.60 23.87 6.01
C CYS A 403 -2.01 24.36 5.65
N LEU A 404 -2.13 25.44 4.87
CA LEU A 404 -3.40 25.93 4.31
C LEU A 404 -3.90 25.13 3.09
N GLY A 405 -3.18 24.08 2.66
CA GLY A 405 -3.54 23.26 1.50
C GLY A 405 -3.34 23.96 0.15
N LYS A 406 -2.62 25.10 0.11
CA LYS A 406 -2.27 25.81 -1.13
C LYS A 406 -1.13 25.12 -1.87
N LEU A 407 -0.25 24.43 -1.15
CA LEU A 407 0.74 23.50 -1.72
C LEU A 407 0.28 22.07 -1.45
N ARG A 408 0.49 21.15 -2.40
CA ARG A 408 0.09 19.75 -2.25
C ARG A 408 1.23 18.87 -1.76
N THR A 409 2.47 19.32 -1.90
CA THR A 409 3.68 18.57 -1.57
C THR A 409 4.48 19.25 -0.47
N SER A 410 5.34 18.49 0.22
CA SER A 410 6.33 19.00 1.17
C SER A 410 7.55 18.07 1.20
N PRO A 411 8.78 18.60 1.39
CA PRO A 411 9.99 17.79 1.54
C PRO A 411 9.92 16.80 2.72
N TRP A 412 9.17 17.13 3.77
CA TRP A 412 9.06 16.31 5.00
C TRP A 412 7.97 15.25 4.96
N THR A 413 7.21 15.15 3.88
CA THR A 413 6.14 14.15 3.75
C THR A 413 6.35 13.25 2.53
N GLU A 414 5.96 11.99 2.66
CA GLU A 414 5.80 11.00 1.59
C GLU A 414 4.32 10.77 1.26
N LEU A 415 3.41 11.41 1.99
CA LEU A 415 1.96 11.31 1.79
C LEU A 415 1.50 12.30 0.73
N ASP A 416 0.35 12.02 0.12
CA ASP A 416 -0.30 12.90 -0.85
C ASP A 416 -1.28 13.85 -0.13
N GLY A 417 -0.90 15.13 -0.05
CA GLY A 417 -1.72 16.16 0.59
C GLY A 417 -1.83 16.04 2.11
N LEU A 418 -2.66 16.92 2.69
CA LEU A 418 -2.90 16.98 4.14
C LEU A 418 -3.86 15.88 4.58
N GLN A 419 -3.58 15.28 5.75
CA GLN A 419 -4.50 14.31 6.36
C GLN A 419 -5.80 15.01 6.81
N PRO A 420 -6.93 14.29 6.84
CA PRO A 420 -8.21 14.86 7.25
C PRO A 420 -8.19 15.57 8.60
N GLU A 421 -7.45 15.05 9.58
CA GLU A 421 -7.32 15.65 10.92
C GLU A 421 -6.60 17.00 10.91
N THR A 422 -5.68 17.23 9.98
CA THR A 422 -4.95 18.51 9.88
C THR A 422 -5.90 19.67 9.59
N LYS A 423 -7.01 19.41 8.87
CA LYS A 423 -8.04 20.42 8.57
C LYS A 423 -8.68 21.03 9.82
N ILE A 424 -8.59 20.36 10.97
CA ILE A 424 -9.14 20.82 12.25
C ILE A 424 -8.31 22.00 12.81
N ILE A 425 -7.01 22.04 12.50
CA ILE A 425 -6.04 22.99 13.08
C ILE A 425 -5.27 23.80 12.02
N THR A 426 -5.75 23.80 10.77
CA THR A 426 -5.07 24.41 9.61
C THR A 426 -4.77 25.90 9.80
N GLU A 427 -5.71 26.68 10.33
CA GLU A 427 -5.52 28.13 10.52
C GLU A 427 -4.46 28.42 11.60
N GLN A 428 -4.51 27.68 12.71
CA GLN A 428 -3.55 27.79 13.80
C GLN A 428 -2.14 27.42 13.34
N LEU A 429 -2.01 26.34 12.55
CA LEU A 429 -0.75 25.96 11.91
C LEU A 429 -0.24 27.07 10.99
N GLY A 430 -1.09 27.64 10.13
CA GLY A 430 -0.71 28.74 9.25
C GLY A 430 -0.15 29.95 10.02
N ASN A 431 -0.80 30.31 11.12
CA ASN A 431 -0.41 31.43 11.96
C ASN A 431 0.96 31.23 12.63
N ILE A 432 1.22 30.06 13.22
CA ILE A 432 2.51 29.80 13.89
C ILE A 432 3.66 29.64 12.90
N ASN A 433 3.39 29.14 11.69
CA ASN A 433 4.39 29.07 10.62
C ASN A 433 4.84 30.46 10.18
N LEU A 434 3.91 31.43 10.04
CA LEU A 434 4.25 32.83 9.76
C LEU A 434 5.04 33.49 10.90
N LYS A 435 4.84 33.02 12.13
CA LYS A 435 5.65 33.39 13.29
C LYS A 435 6.99 32.64 13.35
N GLY A 436 7.38 31.86 12.34
CA GLY A 436 8.68 31.17 12.27
C GLY A 436 8.79 29.89 13.10
N PHE A 437 7.65 29.27 13.45
CA PHE A 437 7.60 27.89 13.98
C PHE A 437 7.22 26.94 12.84
N LEU A 438 8.24 26.43 12.15
CA LEU A 438 8.12 25.74 10.86
C LEU A 438 7.68 24.28 11.02
N THR A 439 6.36 24.03 10.98
CA THR A 439 5.77 22.74 11.34
C THR A 439 5.95 21.67 10.27
N ILE A 440 6.42 20.49 10.69
CA ILE A 440 6.59 19.31 9.82
C ILE A 440 5.68 18.14 10.21
N ASN A 441 5.08 18.18 11.41
CA ASN A 441 4.14 17.16 11.88
C ASN A 441 3.19 17.76 12.93
N SER A 442 1.95 17.23 13.00
CA SER A 442 0.92 17.74 13.91
C SER A 442 -0.25 16.77 14.04
N GLN A 443 -0.88 16.70 15.21
CA GLN A 443 -2.23 16.14 15.38
C GLN A 443 -3.05 17.00 16.37
N PRO A 444 -4.38 17.12 16.18
CA PRO A 444 -5.25 17.84 17.10
C PRO A 444 -5.45 17.08 18.41
N ALA A 445 -5.94 17.77 19.46
CA ALA A 445 -6.50 17.08 20.63
C ALA A 445 -7.83 16.43 20.25
N VAL A 446 -8.04 15.19 20.70
CA VAL A 446 -9.29 14.45 20.52
C VAL A 446 -9.69 13.83 21.85
N ASN A 447 -10.88 14.16 22.31
CA ASN A 447 -11.45 13.64 23.55
C ASN A 447 -12.65 12.72 23.24
N GLY A 448 -12.39 11.45 22.96
CA GLY A 448 -13.43 10.44 22.76
C GLY A 448 -14.26 10.64 21.50
N ALA A 449 -13.62 10.84 20.34
CA ALA A 449 -14.34 10.78 19.07
C ALA A 449 -14.73 9.35 18.73
N LYS A 450 -15.83 9.15 17.99
CA LYS A 450 -16.19 7.81 17.51
C LYS A 450 -15.08 7.23 16.64
N SER A 451 -14.82 5.93 16.79
CA SER A 451 -13.80 5.20 16.04
C SER A 451 -14.06 5.09 14.53
N ASP A 452 -15.27 5.40 14.07
CA ASP A 452 -15.67 5.50 12.66
C ASP A 452 -15.72 6.95 12.15
N SER A 453 -15.18 7.91 12.91
CA SER A 453 -15.07 9.31 12.49
C SER A 453 -14.26 9.43 11.19
N PRO A 454 -14.74 10.17 10.17
CA PRO A 454 -14.02 10.34 8.91
C PRO A 454 -12.75 11.19 9.04
N SER A 455 -12.59 11.96 10.12
CA SER A 455 -11.42 12.82 10.33
C SER A 455 -10.30 12.13 11.11
N VAL A 456 -10.65 11.42 12.19
CA VAL A 456 -9.70 10.89 13.19
C VAL A 456 -9.94 9.42 13.56
N GLY A 457 -10.99 8.79 13.03
CA GLY A 457 -11.43 7.44 13.40
C GLY A 457 -10.50 6.33 12.88
N TRP A 458 -10.30 5.31 13.72
CA TRP A 458 -9.60 4.06 13.40
C TRP A 458 -10.02 2.95 14.35
N GLY A 459 -9.70 1.70 14.01
CA GLY A 459 -9.89 0.52 14.89
C GLY A 459 -11.24 -0.21 14.78
N GLY A 460 -12.08 0.21 13.81
CA GLY A 460 -13.40 -0.38 13.55
C GLY A 460 -14.52 0.30 14.33
N PRO A 461 -15.80 0.05 13.99
CA PRO A 461 -16.94 0.77 14.57
C PRO A 461 -17.19 0.41 16.05
N GLY A 462 -17.88 1.31 16.75
CA GLY A 462 -18.37 1.09 18.12
C GLY A 462 -17.38 1.40 19.24
N GLY A 463 -16.18 1.89 18.93
CA GLY A 463 -15.19 2.35 19.90
C GLY A 463 -15.05 3.87 19.95
N TYR A 464 -14.09 4.31 20.75
CA TYR A 464 -13.71 5.71 20.91
C TYR A 464 -12.21 5.89 20.78
N VAL A 465 -11.79 6.95 20.12
CA VAL A 465 -10.39 7.31 19.89
C VAL A 465 -10.06 8.63 20.59
N TYR A 466 -8.81 8.74 21.02
CA TYR A 466 -8.28 9.84 21.81
C TYR A 466 -6.91 10.26 21.29
N GLN A 467 -6.63 11.55 21.34
CA GLN A 467 -5.36 12.15 20.91
C GLN A 467 -4.97 13.28 21.86
N LYS A 468 -3.70 13.31 22.28
CA LYS A 468 -3.06 14.52 22.81
C LYS A 468 -2.71 15.45 21.65
N ALA A 469 -2.84 16.76 21.84
CA ALA A 469 -2.35 17.71 20.84
C ALA A 469 -0.82 17.60 20.73
N TYR A 470 -0.33 17.60 19.49
CA TYR A 470 1.09 17.48 19.18
C TYR A 470 1.48 18.44 18.06
N LEU A 471 2.64 19.08 18.21
CA LEU A 471 3.32 19.80 17.15
C LEU A 471 4.79 19.41 17.07
N GLU A 472 5.28 19.34 15.85
CA GLU A 472 6.70 19.19 15.56
C GLU A 472 7.14 20.25 14.56
N PHE A 473 8.18 21.01 14.89
CA PHE A 473 8.60 22.15 14.07
C PHE A 473 10.07 22.49 14.22
N PHE A 474 10.60 23.19 13.22
CA PHE A 474 11.88 23.90 13.32
C PHE A 474 11.67 25.33 13.81
N CYS A 475 12.54 25.85 14.67
CA CYS A 475 12.55 27.26 15.04
C CYS A 475 13.96 27.76 15.38
N SER A 476 14.14 29.08 15.37
CA SER A 476 15.40 29.70 15.75
C SER A 476 15.66 29.56 17.26
N PRO A 477 16.93 29.66 17.72
CA PRO A 477 17.27 29.58 19.13
C PRO A 477 16.53 30.61 20.00
N GLU A 478 16.30 31.82 19.49
CA GLU A 478 15.58 32.90 20.19
C GLU A 478 14.12 32.52 20.41
N LYS A 479 13.46 31.99 19.36
CA LYS A 479 12.08 31.51 19.44
C LYS A 479 11.95 30.31 20.37
N LEU A 480 12.92 29.39 20.34
CA LEU A 480 12.95 28.27 21.27
C LEU A 480 13.04 28.74 22.72
N ASN A 481 13.93 29.68 23.04
CA ASN A 481 14.07 30.18 24.41
C ASN A 481 12.77 30.86 24.89
N ALA A 482 12.14 31.68 24.05
CA ALA A 482 10.85 32.30 24.36
C ALA A 482 9.74 31.26 24.60
N LEU A 483 9.70 30.20 23.78
CA LEU A 483 8.76 29.09 23.95
C LEU A 483 9.01 28.34 25.26
N VAL A 484 10.26 27.99 25.56
CA VAL A 484 10.64 27.30 26.80
C VAL A 484 10.24 28.11 28.04
N ASP A 485 10.41 29.42 28.01
CA ASP A 485 9.99 30.29 29.12
C ASP A 485 8.46 30.31 29.28
N LYS A 486 7.70 30.33 28.17
CA LYS A 486 6.24 30.22 28.22
C LYS A 486 5.77 28.85 28.71
N CYS A 487 6.44 27.75 28.31
CA CYS A 487 6.13 26.39 28.77
C CYS A 487 6.21 26.22 30.29
N LYS A 488 7.01 27.04 31.01
CA LYS A 488 7.05 27.03 32.49
C LYS A 488 5.70 27.41 33.12
N ILE A 489 4.87 28.16 32.40
CA ILE A 489 3.54 28.59 32.85
C ILE A 489 2.50 27.49 32.59
N PHE A 490 2.64 26.76 31.48
CA PHE A 490 1.73 25.69 31.08
C PHE A 490 2.23 24.32 31.56
N GLN A 491 1.84 23.93 32.77
CA GLN A 491 2.32 22.70 33.41
C GLN A 491 2.00 21.40 32.63
N SER A 492 0.97 21.41 31.77
CA SER A 492 0.61 20.26 30.93
C SER A 492 1.53 20.08 29.72
N LEU A 493 2.32 21.09 29.34
CA LEU A 493 3.16 21.03 28.15
C LEU A 493 4.47 20.30 28.42
N THR A 494 4.76 19.32 27.58
CA THR A 494 6.06 18.64 27.53
C THR A 494 6.73 18.91 26.20
N TYR A 495 8.02 19.24 26.22
CA TYR A 495 8.79 19.52 25.02
C TYR A 495 10.15 18.81 25.03
N MET A 496 10.63 18.51 23.84
CA MET A 496 12.02 18.13 23.57
C MET A 496 12.51 18.88 22.35
N ALA A 497 13.72 19.41 22.43
CA ALA A 497 14.34 20.18 21.36
C ALA A 497 15.78 19.73 21.16
N VAL A 498 16.18 19.60 19.89
CA VAL A 498 17.53 19.19 19.51
C VAL A 498 17.98 19.94 18.25
N ASN A 499 19.22 20.41 18.24
CA ASN A 499 19.81 20.99 17.03
C ASN A 499 20.56 19.92 16.22
N LYS A 500 21.12 20.31 15.07
CA LYS A 500 21.85 19.39 14.17
C LYS A 500 23.00 18.68 14.89
N GLU A 501 23.74 19.41 15.73
CA GLU A 501 24.89 18.92 16.50
C GLU A 501 24.50 17.99 17.67
N GLY A 502 23.22 17.90 18.02
CA GLY A 502 22.73 17.05 19.11
C GLY A 502 22.60 17.75 20.47
N THR A 503 22.66 19.08 20.51
CA THR A 503 22.43 19.87 21.73
C THR A 503 20.96 19.74 22.16
N TRP A 504 20.74 19.08 23.30
CA TRP A 504 19.41 18.74 23.81
C TRP A 504 18.88 19.77 24.82
N LYS A 505 17.60 20.13 24.70
CA LYS A 505 16.84 20.89 25.71
C LYS A 505 15.46 20.26 25.89
N SER A 506 15.07 19.96 27.12
CA SER A 506 13.78 19.32 27.41
C SER A 506 13.33 19.55 28.86
N ASN A 507 12.03 19.38 29.12
CA ASN A 507 11.46 19.28 30.46
C ASN A 507 11.00 17.85 30.81
N ILE A 508 11.42 16.84 30.06
CA ILE A 508 11.17 15.41 30.34
C ILE A 508 12.49 14.63 30.38
N ASN A 509 12.46 13.42 30.95
CA ASN A 509 13.62 12.53 30.95
C ASN A 509 13.78 11.83 29.59
N ASN A 510 15.00 11.42 29.26
CA ASN A 510 15.32 10.70 28.02
C ASN A 510 14.72 9.28 27.93
N THR A 511 14.05 8.81 28.98
CA THR A 511 13.36 7.52 29.06
C THR A 511 11.84 7.66 29.08
N ASP A 512 11.31 8.89 29.10
CA ASP A 512 9.88 9.14 29.27
C ASP A 512 9.15 8.97 27.93
N VAL A 513 8.64 7.77 27.69
CA VAL A 513 7.80 7.48 26.52
C VAL A 513 6.37 7.93 26.79
N ASN A 514 5.86 8.84 25.94
CA ASN A 514 4.54 9.43 26.11
C ASN A 514 3.56 8.91 25.05
N ALA A 515 2.48 8.24 25.46
CA ALA A 515 1.40 7.86 24.55
C ALA A 515 0.57 9.09 24.15
N VAL A 516 0.44 9.31 22.84
CA VAL A 516 -0.25 10.49 22.28
C VAL A 516 -1.50 10.15 21.47
N THR A 517 -1.68 8.88 21.08
CA THR A 517 -2.92 8.41 20.44
C THR A 517 -3.28 7.04 21.00
N TRP A 518 -4.54 6.87 21.40
CA TRP A 518 -5.07 5.59 21.89
C TRP A 518 -6.55 5.42 21.57
N GLY A 519 -7.02 4.18 21.68
CA GLY A 519 -8.40 3.81 21.40
C GLY A 519 -8.93 2.77 22.38
N VAL A 520 -10.20 2.91 22.72
CA VAL A 520 -10.96 1.99 23.57
C VAL A 520 -12.07 1.39 22.72
N PHE A 521 -12.09 0.06 22.63
CA PHE A 521 -13.00 -0.66 21.74
C PHE A 521 -13.79 -1.72 22.52
N PRO A 522 -15.04 -2.02 22.11
CA PRO A 522 -15.85 -3.05 22.77
C PRO A 522 -15.12 -4.40 22.82
N ALA A 523 -15.07 -4.99 24.01
CA ALA A 523 -14.47 -6.31 24.27
C ALA A 523 -13.00 -6.48 23.80
N LYS A 524 -12.22 -5.39 23.79
CA LYS A 524 -10.78 -5.41 23.48
C LYS A 524 -10.00 -4.63 24.53
N GLU A 525 -8.72 -4.99 24.70
CA GLU A 525 -7.78 -4.16 25.45
C GLU A 525 -7.54 -2.81 24.76
N ILE A 526 -7.03 -1.84 25.51
CA ILE A 526 -6.66 -0.52 25.00
C ILE A 526 -5.52 -0.66 23.99
N ILE A 527 -5.66 0.00 22.85
CA ILE A 527 -4.61 0.08 21.83
C ILE A 527 -4.05 1.49 21.84
N GLN A 528 -2.72 1.64 21.93
CA GLN A 528 -2.03 2.94 21.94
C GLN A 528 -0.99 2.99 20.82
N PRO A 529 -1.41 3.24 19.57
CA PRO A 529 -0.56 3.00 18.40
C PRO A 529 0.48 4.08 18.10
N THR A 530 0.45 5.19 18.82
CA THR A 530 1.32 6.33 18.57
C THR A 530 1.90 6.87 19.87
N VAL A 531 3.22 6.99 19.91
CA VAL A 531 3.98 7.51 21.04
C VAL A 531 4.95 8.62 20.62
N VAL A 532 5.38 9.40 21.59
CA VAL A 532 6.54 10.29 21.51
C VAL A 532 7.63 9.67 22.39
N ASP A 533 8.78 9.36 21.78
CA ASP A 533 9.90 8.67 22.42
C ASP A 533 11.21 9.47 22.21
N PRO A 534 11.89 9.93 23.28
CA PRO A 534 13.13 10.70 23.16
C PRO A 534 14.25 10.00 22.37
N GLN A 535 14.41 8.69 22.52
CA GLN A 535 15.47 7.95 21.81
C GLN A 535 15.19 7.90 20.31
N SER A 536 13.96 7.59 19.93
CA SER A 536 13.52 7.63 18.53
C SER A 536 13.59 9.05 17.95
N PHE A 537 13.35 10.10 18.75
CA PHE A 537 13.48 11.49 18.31
C PHE A 537 14.93 11.84 17.94
N MET A 538 15.90 11.37 18.72
CA MET A 538 17.33 11.53 18.40
C MET A 538 17.72 10.85 17.09
N VAL A 539 17.11 9.72 16.78
CA VAL A 539 17.35 8.97 15.53
C VAL A 539 16.63 9.62 14.34
N TRP A 540 15.46 10.21 14.58
CA TRP A 540 14.69 10.96 13.59
C TRP A 540 15.35 12.29 13.23
N LYS A 541 15.98 12.98 14.20
CA LYS A 541 16.58 14.31 13.98
C LYS A 541 17.50 14.33 12.76
N ASP A 542 18.30 13.27 12.58
CA ASP A 542 19.29 13.21 11.50
C ASP A 542 18.59 13.24 10.14
N GLU A 543 17.49 12.50 10.00
CA GLU A 543 16.66 12.51 8.81
C GLU A 543 15.96 13.86 8.63
N ALA A 544 15.35 14.39 9.70
CA ALA A 544 14.63 15.66 9.67
C ALA A 544 15.52 16.83 9.22
N PHE A 545 16.77 16.88 9.72
CA PHE A 545 17.75 17.87 9.32
C PHE A 545 18.26 17.62 7.90
N GLU A 546 18.59 16.38 7.51
CA GLU A 546 19.05 16.04 6.15
C GLU A 546 18.02 16.38 5.06
N ILE A 547 16.72 16.40 5.37
CA ILE A 547 15.68 16.82 4.42
C ILE A 547 15.86 18.28 3.99
N TRP A 548 16.39 19.17 4.84
CA TRP A 548 16.69 20.54 4.43
C TRP A 548 17.70 20.57 3.29
N SER A 549 18.83 19.87 3.43
CA SER A 549 19.91 19.86 2.44
C SER A 549 19.56 18.99 1.23
N ARG A 550 19.20 17.72 1.46
CA ARG A 550 19.01 16.71 0.41
C ARG A 550 17.64 16.75 -0.24
N GLY A 551 16.62 17.23 0.49
CA GLY A 551 15.24 17.31 0.02
C GLY A 551 14.91 18.65 -0.63
N TRP A 552 15.15 19.77 0.07
CA TRP A 552 14.77 21.10 -0.43
C TRP A 552 15.93 21.87 -1.07
N ALA A 553 17.08 22.00 -0.41
CA ALA A 553 18.20 22.80 -0.91
C ALA A 553 18.77 22.25 -2.24
N LYS A 554 18.76 20.92 -2.40
CA LYS A 554 19.13 20.22 -3.66
C LYS A 554 18.23 20.56 -4.85
N LEU A 555 17.05 21.14 -4.64
CA LEU A 555 16.19 21.62 -5.74
C LEU A 555 16.77 22.87 -6.42
N TYR A 556 17.74 23.54 -5.79
CA TYR A 556 18.40 24.71 -6.33
C TYR A 556 19.82 24.37 -6.83
N PRO A 557 20.33 25.11 -7.84
CA PRO A 557 21.74 25.06 -8.23
C PRO A 557 22.68 25.31 -7.04
N GLU A 558 23.91 24.78 -7.10
CA GLU A 558 24.89 24.91 -6.01
C GLU A 558 25.20 26.37 -5.62
N ASP A 559 25.22 27.27 -6.60
CA ASP A 559 25.55 28.68 -6.38
C ASP A 559 24.34 29.56 -6.03
N ASP A 560 23.12 29.00 -5.95
CA ASP A 560 21.90 29.76 -5.73
C ASP A 560 21.82 30.33 -4.28
N PRO A 561 21.53 31.63 -4.09
CA PRO A 561 21.37 32.22 -2.77
C PRO A 561 20.31 31.53 -1.90
N SER A 562 19.24 31.00 -2.51
CA SER A 562 18.17 30.28 -1.82
C SER A 562 18.70 29.02 -1.15
N ARG A 563 19.67 28.34 -1.80
CA ARG A 563 20.32 27.15 -1.24
C ARG A 563 21.09 27.49 0.02
N LYS A 564 21.91 28.54 -0.02
CA LYS A 564 22.69 29.02 1.13
C LYS A 564 21.78 29.39 2.30
N LEU A 565 20.67 30.07 2.02
CA LEU A 565 19.69 30.43 3.04
C LEU A 565 19.09 29.20 3.74
N LEU A 566 18.74 28.15 2.99
CA LEU A 566 18.23 26.90 3.57
C LEU A 566 19.28 26.18 4.42
N GLU A 567 20.54 26.16 3.98
CA GLU A 567 21.67 25.59 4.73
C GLU A 567 21.96 26.38 6.02
N GLU A 568 21.82 27.71 5.99
CA GLU A 568 21.93 28.56 7.18
C GLU A 568 20.80 28.30 8.19
N VAL A 569 19.56 28.13 7.73
CA VAL A 569 18.44 27.74 8.59
C VAL A 569 18.68 26.37 9.20
N GLN A 570 19.07 25.37 8.39
CA GLN A 570 19.36 24.01 8.84
C GLN A 570 20.43 23.99 9.95
N SER A 571 21.50 24.79 9.82
CA SER A 571 22.61 24.79 10.78
C SER A 571 22.31 25.52 12.09
N LYS A 572 21.40 26.50 12.09
CA LYS A 572 21.10 27.32 13.28
C LYS A 572 19.88 26.85 14.08
N TYR A 573 18.93 26.18 13.42
CA TYR A 573 17.62 25.93 14.00
C TYR A 573 17.62 24.69 14.90
N TYR A 574 16.62 24.65 15.80
CA TYR A 574 16.30 23.48 16.60
C TYR A 574 15.06 22.80 16.03
N LEU A 575 15.08 21.48 15.99
CA LEU A 575 13.89 20.64 15.84
C LEU A 575 13.23 20.48 17.21
N VAL A 576 11.93 20.72 17.30
CA VAL A 576 11.17 20.71 18.56
C VAL A 576 9.96 19.80 18.40
N SER A 577 9.75 18.93 19.38
CA SER A 577 8.51 18.17 19.60
C SER A 577 7.82 18.73 20.84
N LEU A 578 6.55 19.14 20.71
CA LEU A 578 5.72 19.73 21.76
C LEU A 578 4.41 18.94 21.89
N VAL A 579 4.08 18.51 23.11
CA VAL A 579 2.86 17.76 23.44
C VAL A 579 2.12 18.48 24.55
N ASP A 580 0.80 18.62 24.40
CA ASP A 580 -0.09 19.01 25.49
C ASP A 580 -0.73 17.78 26.11
N ASN A 581 -0.41 17.52 27.39
CA ASN A 581 -0.92 16.35 28.10
C ASN A 581 -2.37 16.50 28.56
N ASP A 582 -2.92 17.72 28.57
CA ASP A 582 -4.33 17.96 28.84
C ASP A 582 -5.14 17.85 27.54
N TYR A 583 -5.42 16.63 27.11
CA TYR A 583 -6.23 16.36 25.91
C TYR A 583 -7.72 16.69 26.08
N VAL A 584 -8.16 17.08 27.29
CA VAL A 584 -9.57 17.35 27.59
C VAL A 584 -9.85 18.85 27.48
N HIS A 585 -8.98 19.69 28.04
CA HIS A 585 -9.17 21.15 28.14
C HIS A 585 -7.99 21.98 27.63
N GLY A 586 -6.88 21.34 27.23
CA GLY A 586 -5.69 22.02 26.76
C GLY A 586 -5.88 22.80 25.45
N ASP A 587 -5.14 23.90 25.32
CA ASP A 587 -4.99 24.68 24.10
C ASP A 587 -3.49 24.81 23.82
N LEU A 588 -2.93 23.82 23.12
CA LEU A 588 -1.51 23.81 22.75
C LEU A 588 -1.11 25.10 22.02
N PHE A 589 -2.01 25.71 21.23
CA PHE A 589 -1.69 26.91 20.46
C PHE A 589 -1.63 28.19 21.33
N ALA A 590 -2.17 28.17 22.55
CA ALA A 590 -2.13 29.30 23.47
C ALA A 590 -0.69 29.74 23.80
N VAL A 591 0.25 28.79 23.85
CA VAL A 591 1.67 29.07 24.16
C VAL A 591 2.32 30.01 23.13
N PHE A 592 1.80 30.06 21.90
CA PHE A 592 2.34 30.87 20.81
C PHE A 592 1.68 32.25 20.66
N LYS A 593 0.64 32.60 21.43
CA LYS A 593 -0.09 33.87 21.21
C LYS A 593 0.79 35.11 21.38
N ASP A 594 1.69 35.09 22.37
CA ASP A 594 2.55 36.22 22.73
C ASP A 594 4.04 36.04 22.34
N ILE A 595 4.34 35.05 21.50
CA ILE A 595 5.66 34.83 20.88
C ILE A 595 5.56 35.23 19.41
#